data_AF-A0A950KAE5-F1
#
_entry.id   AF-A0A950KAE5-F1
#
_cell.length_a   1.000
_cell.length_b   1.000
_cell.length_c   1.000
_cell.angle_alpha   90.00
_cell.angle_beta   90.00
_cell.angle_gamma   90.00
#
_symmetry.space_group_name_H-M   'P 1'
#
loop_
_entity.id
_entity.type
_entity.pdbx_description
1 polymer ?
#
loop_
_entity_poly.entity_id
_entity_poly.type
_entity_poly.pdbx_seq_one_letter_code
_entity_poly.pdbx_strand_id
1 'polypeptide(L)'
;DAKVGKNAVVSGGETTKVQGWSYKKAGDEGQKAPYHAMTAGAVGATVILEYMLGRDFKKDAVTRAGVNWLAKNYSINNNLYYMYALERAGMLYDTTKFGDHDWYWDGAKSLVKSQNDDGSWGKNDKVEKNTHDTCFAILFLKKATRGVATGDGRR
;
A
#
# COMPACT_ATOMS: atom_id res chain seq x y z
N ASP A 1 30.90 13.34 -6.88
CA ASP A 1 29.74 13.78 -6.08
C ASP A 1 28.47 13.04 -6.46
N ALA A 2 28.11 11.98 -5.74
CA ALA A 2 26.84 11.26 -5.89
C ALA A 2 26.09 11.28 -4.56
N LYS A 3 24.90 11.90 -4.57
CA LYS A 3 24.04 12.08 -3.39
C LYS A 3 23.51 10.74 -2.89
N VAL A 4 23.75 10.48 -1.61
CA VAL A 4 23.25 9.34 -0.82
C VAL A 4 21.72 9.36 -0.77
N GLY A 5 21.09 8.32 -1.35
CA GLY A 5 19.67 8.05 -1.16
C GLY A 5 19.41 7.52 0.25
N LYS A 6 19.08 8.41 1.18
CA LYS A 6 18.55 8.03 2.50
C LYS A 6 17.08 7.62 2.34
N ASN A 7 16.80 6.37 2.66
CA ASN A 7 15.53 5.80 3.18
C ASN A 7 15.44 4.30 2.80
N ALA A 8 16.50 3.54 3.07
CA ALA A 8 16.39 2.10 3.20
C ALA A 8 15.95 1.81 4.64
N VAL A 9 14.85 1.08 4.80
CA VAL A 9 14.35 0.67 6.12
C VAL A 9 15.33 -0.38 6.67
N VAL A 10 16.36 0.06 7.39
CA VAL A 10 17.30 -0.83 8.06
C VAL A 10 16.59 -1.48 9.25
N SER A 11 16.63 -2.81 9.29
CA SER A 11 16.12 -3.65 10.37
C SER A 11 16.92 -3.39 11.67
N GLY A 12 16.36 -2.59 12.57
CA GLY A 12 16.84 -2.41 13.94
C GLY A 12 15.82 -2.98 14.93
N GLY A 13 16.30 -3.74 15.90
CA GLY A 13 15.51 -4.68 16.71
C GLY A 13 14.33 -4.08 17.47
N GLU A 14 13.14 -4.69 17.27
CA GLU A 14 12.03 -4.83 18.24
C GLU A 14 10.88 -5.52 17.50
N THR A 15 10.71 -6.83 17.73
CA THR A 15 9.74 -7.77 17.13
C THR A 15 9.53 -7.67 15.61
N THR A 16 10.05 -8.66 14.87
CA THR A 16 9.77 -8.95 13.44
C THR A 16 8.35 -9.46 13.23
N LYS A 17 7.38 -8.90 13.95
CA LYS A 17 6.00 -9.37 13.91
C LYS A 17 5.46 -9.14 12.51
N VAL A 18 4.88 -10.18 11.91
CA VAL A 18 4.29 -10.15 10.57
C VAL A 18 2.81 -10.48 10.72
N GLN A 19 1.95 -9.48 10.57
CA GLN A 19 0.50 -9.68 10.71
C GLN A 19 -0.26 -8.83 9.70
N GLY A 20 -1.23 -9.46 9.03
CA GLY A 20 -2.13 -8.78 8.10
C GLY A 20 -3.55 -8.77 8.65
N TRP A 21 -4.46 -8.15 7.90
CA TRP A 21 -5.87 -8.04 8.26
C TRP A 21 -6.77 -8.85 7.34
N SER A 22 -7.88 -9.31 7.91
CA SER A 22 -8.98 -9.99 7.23
C SER A 22 -10.30 -9.31 7.60
N TYR A 23 -11.40 -9.66 6.94
CA TYR A 23 -12.73 -9.12 7.27
C TYR A 23 -13.36 -9.69 8.54
N LYS A 24 -12.84 -10.81 9.05
CA LYS A 24 -13.39 -11.49 10.23
C LYS A 24 -12.33 -11.63 11.31
N LYS A 25 -12.76 -11.77 12.55
CA LYS A 25 -11.84 -11.99 13.67
C LYS A 25 -11.29 -13.40 13.63
N ALA A 26 -10.17 -13.60 14.32
CA ALA A 26 -9.63 -14.93 14.52
C ALA A 26 -10.63 -15.78 15.31
N GLY A 27 -10.98 -16.95 14.76
CA GLY A 27 -11.94 -17.87 15.36
C GLY A 27 -13.40 -17.70 14.92
N ASP A 28 -13.72 -16.68 14.11
CA ASP A 28 -15.07 -16.55 13.53
C ASP A 28 -15.30 -17.59 12.42
N GLU A 29 -16.54 -18.09 12.32
CA GLU A 29 -16.92 -19.01 11.26
C GLU A 29 -16.74 -18.35 9.87
N GLY A 30 -16.07 -19.05 8.96
CA GLY A 30 -15.72 -18.54 7.63
C GLY A 30 -14.61 -17.49 7.62
N GLN A 31 -13.75 -17.45 8.65
CA GLN A 31 -12.52 -16.66 8.65
C GLN A 31 -11.67 -17.00 7.42
N LYS A 32 -11.25 -15.97 6.68
CA LYS A 32 -10.25 -16.08 5.62
C LYS A 32 -8.90 -15.62 6.13
N ALA A 33 -7.83 -16.16 5.54
CA ALA A 33 -6.48 -15.67 5.80
C ALA A 33 -6.41 -14.16 5.55
N PRO A 34 -5.49 -13.45 6.25
CA PRO A 34 -5.17 -12.07 5.90
C PRO A 34 -4.90 -11.93 4.40
N TYR A 35 -5.36 -10.85 3.81
CA TYR A 35 -5.23 -10.67 2.37
C TYR A 35 -4.87 -9.22 2.02
N HIS A 36 -4.40 -9.06 0.78
CA HIS A 36 -3.72 -7.87 0.28
C HIS A 36 -4.48 -6.56 0.50
N ALA A 37 -5.72 -6.44 0.01
CA ALA A 37 -6.45 -5.18 0.09
C ALA A 37 -6.76 -4.76 1.54
N MET A 38 -7.17 -5.70 2.40
CA MET A 38 -7.43 -5.39 3.81
C MET A 38 -6.17 -4.99 4.54
N THR A 39 -5.05 -5.67 4.27
CA THR A 39 -3.79 -5.35 4.94
C THR A 39 -3.26 -3.99 4.50
N ALA A 40 -3.29 -3.69 3.20
CA ALA A 40 -2.88 -2.37 2.69
C ALA A 40 -3.78 -1.25 3.23
N GLY A 41 -5.10 -1.46 3.23
CA GLY A 41 -6.05 -0.51 3.80
C GLY A 41 -5.83 -0.27 5.30
N ALA A 42 -5.60 -1.33 6.08
CA ALA A 42 -5.34 -1.22 7.51
C ALA A 42 -4.01 -0.53 7.83
N VAL A 43 -2.95 -0.77 7.04
CA VAL A 43 -1.70 0.00 7.15
C VAL A 43 -1.96 1.48 6.94
N GLY A 44 -2.71 1.86 5.89
CA GLY A 44 -3.08 3.27 5.68
C GLY A 44 -3.89 3.86 6.85
N ALA A 45 -4.85 3.11 7.37
CA ALA A 45 -5.70 3.57 8.48
C ALA A 45 -4.92 3.76 9.79
N THR A 46 -4.01 2.83 10.11
CA THR A 46 -3.17 2.90 11.32
C THR A 46 -2.17 4.06 11.25
N VAL A 47 -1.58 4.31 10.08
CA VAL A 47 -0.74 5.51 9.88
C VAL A 47 -1.52 6.80 10.11
N ILE A 48 -2.72 6.91 9.54
CA ILE A 48 -3.57 8.09 9.73
C ILE A 48 -3.93 8.25 11.21
N LEU A 49 -4.29 7.16 11.90
CA LEU A 49 -4.61 7.18 13.32
C LEU A 49 -3.44 7.71 14.16
N GLU A 50 -2.25 7.12 14.00
CA GLU A 50 -1.06 7.53 14.76
C GLU A 50 -0.69 9.00 14.48
N TYR A 51 -0.79 9.44 13.22
CA TYR A 51 -0.60 10.84 12.86
C TYR A 51 -1.60 11.77 13.56
N MET A 52 -2.89 11.42 13.57
CA MET A 52 -3.93 12.19 14.27
C MET A 52 -3.69 12.24 15.78
N LEU A 53 -3.11 11.18 16.36
CA LEU A 53 -2.71 11.11 17.76
C LEU A 53 -1.39 11.84 18.06
N GLY A 54 -0.72 12.40 17.04
CA GLY A 54 0.58 13.05 17.18
C GLY A 54 1.71 12.09 17.54
N ARG A 55 1.57 10.82 17.18
CA ARG A 55 2.53 9.75 17.44
C ARG A 55 3.30 9.39 16.17
N ASP A 56 4.48 8.82 16.37
CA ASP A 56 5.31 8.33 15.27
C ASP A 56 4.83 6.95 14.82
N PHE A 57 4.10 6.92 13.70
CA PHE A 57 3.60 5.69 13.08
C PHE A 57 4.70 4.72 12.65
N LYS A 58 5.96 5.18 12.49
CA LYS A 58 7.09 4.30 12.20
C LYS A 58 7.51 3.49 13.43
N LYS A 59 7.17 3.94 14.64
CA LYS A 59 7.47 3.23 15.90
C LYS A 59 6.30 2.36 16.37
N ASP A 60 5.09 2.60 15.86
CA ASP A 60 3.93 1.78 16.22
C ASP A 60 4.09 0.31 15.76
N ALA A 61 3.96 -0.61 16.71
CA ALA A 61 4.17 -2.03 16.49
C ALA A 61 3.09 -2.65 15.58
N VAL A 62 1.86 -2.13 15.61
CA VAL A 62 0.74 -2.63 14.79
C VAL A 62 0.94 -2.23 13.34
N THR A 63 1.24 -0.96 13.09
CA THR A 63 1.55 -0.40 11.77
C THR A 63 2.73 -1.14 11.15
N ARG A 64 3.83 -1.29 11.91
CA ARG A 64 5.01 -2.04 11.46
C ARG A 64 4.70 -3.49 11.13
N ALA A 65 3.88 -4.18 11.94
CA ALA A 65 3.53 -5.57 11.67
C ALA A 65 2.76 -5.74 10.36
N GLY A 66 1.92 -4.76 10.03
CA GLY A 66 1.21 -4.65 8.76
C GLY A 66 2.12 -4.44 7.56
N VAL A 67 3.05 -3.49 7.66
CA VAL A 67 4.04 -3.21 6.63
C VAL A 67 4.93 -4.44 6.39
N ASN A 68 5.35 -5.12 7.44
CA ASN A 68 6.10 -6.38 7.32
C ASN A 68 5.29 -7.47 6.61
N TRP A 69 3.98 -7.53 6.84
CA TRP A 69 3.12 -8.47 6.11
C TRP A 69 3.04 -8.13 4.62
N LEU A 70 2.91 -6.85 4.26
CA LEU A 70 2.94 -6.42 2.85
C LEU A 70 4.30 -6.71 2.20
N ALA A 71 5.40 -6.53 2.92
CA ALA A 71 6.74 -6.87 2.44
C ALA A 71 6.89 -8.38 2.20
N LYS A 72 6.47 -9.21 3.17
CA LYS A 72 6.56 -10.68 3.06
C LYS A 72 5.64 -11.26 1.99
N ASN A 73 4.45 -10.68 1.81
CA ASN A 73 3.44 -11.15 0.86
C ASN A 73 3.32 -10.19 -0.32
N TYR A 74 4.43 -9.55 -0.70
CA TYR A 74 4.43 -8.54 -1.74
C TYR A 74 3.83 -9.09 -3.04
N SER A 75 2.98 -8.30 -3.68
CA SER A 75 2.32 -8.67 -4.92
C SER A 75 1.97 -7.43 -5.73
N ILE A 76 2.23 -7.49 -7.02
CA ILE A 76 1.52 -6.71 -8.03
C ILE A 76 0.56 -7.68 -8.71
N ASN A 77 -0.73 -7.35 -8.74
CA ASN A 77 -1.73 -8.21 -9.36
C ASN A 77 -2.86 -7.42 -10.01
N ASN A 78 -3.76 -8.14 -10.69
CA ASN A 78 -4.83 -7.55 -11.50
C ASN A 78 -6.00 -7.01 -10.69
N ASN A 79 -5.98 -7.10 -9.35
CA ASN A 79 -7.00 -6.47 -8.52
C ASN A 79 -6.65 -4.99 -8.34
N LEU A 80 -7.25 -4.14 -9.17
CA LEU A 80 -6.95 -2.71 -9.21
C LEU A 80 -7.40 -1.97 -7.94
N TYR A 81 -8.42 -2.48 -7.26
CA TYR A 81 -8.77 -2.00 -5.92
C TYR A 81 -7.65 -2.24 -4.91
N TYR A 82 -7.01 -3.42 -4.92
CA TYR A 82 -5.82 -3.66 -4.12
C TYR A 82 -4.65 -2.79 -4.56
N MET A 83 -4.38 -2.67 -5.87
CA MET A 83 -3.29 -1.83 -6.36
C MET A 83 -3.41 -0.40 -5.80
N TYR A 84 -4.59 0.20 -5.90
CA TYR A 84 -4.83 1.51 -5.28
C TYR A 84 -4.60 1.49 -3.75
N ALA A 85 -5.07 0.46 -3.03
CA ALA A 85 -4.79 0.35 -1.60
C ALA A 85 -3.28 0.25 -1.29
N LEU A 86 -2.49 -0.43 -2.13
CA LEU A 86 -1.03 -0.53 -2.02
C LEU A 86 -0.37 0.84 -2.22
N GLU A 87 -0.81 1.63 -3.20
CA GLU A 87 -0.36 3.02 -3.38
C GLU A 87 -0.62 3.84 -2.13
N ARG A 88 -1.84 3.77 -1.58
CA ARG A 88 -2.17 4.49 -0.35
C ARG A 88 -1.27 4.09 0.80
N ALA A 89 -1.05 2.78 0.98
CA ALA A 89 -0.18 2.27 2.04
C ALA A 89 1.26 2.78 1.88
N GLY A 90 1.81 2.72 0.67
CA GLY A 90 3.17 3.19 0.37
C GLY A 90 3.34 4.70 0.59
N MET A 91 2.38 5.49 0.10
CA MET A 91 2.39 6.95 0.22
C MET A 91 2.17 7.40 1.67
N LEU A 92 1.16 6.86 2.36
CA LEU A 92 0.87 7.24 3.75
C LEU A 92 2.01 6.85 4.68
N TYR A 93 2.50 5.61 4.56
CA TYR A 93 3.62 5.14 5.37
C TYR A 93 4.94 5.81 4.99
N ASP A 94 5.00 6.63 3.94
CA ASP A 94 6.23 7.27 3.44
C ASP A 94 7.35 6.24 3.23
N THR A 95 7.11 5.30 2.30
CA THR A 95 8.09 4.32 1.86
C THR A 95 8.09 4.19 0.35
N THR A 96 9.27 4.04 -0.25
CA THR A 96 9.41 3.67 -1.66
C THR A 96 9.37 2.16 -1.86
N LYS A 97 9.50 1.37 -0.78
CA LYS A 97 9.60 -0.08 -0.85
C LYS A 97 8.75 -0.83 0.17
N PHE A 98 8.33 -2.02 -0.22
CA PHE A 98 7.87 -3.07 0.69
C PHE A 98 8.83 -4.25 0.56
N GLY A 99 9.63 -4.50 1.59
CA GLY A 99 10.77 -5.41 1.47
C GLY A 99 11.78 -4.86 0.46
N ASP A 100 12.18 -5.67 -0.50
CA ASP A 100 13.12 -5.27 -1.55
C ASP A 100 12.45 -4.66 -2.79
N HIS A 101 11.12 -4.66 -2.83
CA HIS A 101 10.34 -4.31 -4.01
C HIS A 101 9.98 -2.82 -4.05
N ASP A 102 10.24 -2.18 -5.19
CA ASP A 102 9.80 -0.81 -5.45
C ASP A 102 8.35 -0.84 -5.93
N TRP A 103 7.43 -0.64 -4.99
CA TRP A 103 6.01 -0.88 -5.21
C TRP A 103 5.44 -0.01 -6.34
N TYR A 104 5.93 1.21 -6.49
CA TYR A 104 5.43 2.14 -7.49
C TYR A 104 5.95 1.75 -8.87
N TRP A 105 7.26 1.53 -9.02
CA TRP A 105 7.82 1.17 -10.32
C TRP A 105 7.30 -0.18 -10.83
N ASP A 106 7.20 -1.18 -9.94
CA ASP A 106 6.70 -2.49 -10.30
C ASP A 106 5.21 -2.43 -10.71
N GLY A 107 4.40 -1.69 -9.94
CA GLY A 107 3.00 -1.51 -10.25
C GLY A 107 2.73 -0.67 -11.51
N ALA A 108 3.46 0.43 -11.68
CA ALA A 108 3.30 1.31 -12.85
C ALA A 108 3.67 0.57 -14.15
N LYS A 109 4.76 -0.21 -14.14
CA LYS A 109 5.13 -1.07 -15.28
C LYS A 109 4.01 -2.07 -15.60
N SER A 110 3.44 -2.70 -14.58
CA SER A 110 2.33 -3.64 -14.77
C SER A 110 1.09 -2.97 -15.36
N LEU A 111 0.73 -1.77 -14.89
CA LEU A 111 -0.45 -1.05 -15.36
C LEU A 111 -0.27 -0.54 -16.80
N VAL A 112 0.86 0.08 -17.11
CA VAL A 112 1.11 0.56 -18.48
C VAL A 112 1.10 -0.60 -19.48
N LYS A 113 1.62 -1.77 -19.10
CA LYS A 113 1.59 -2.97 -19.94
C LYS A 113 0.17 -3.54 -20.14
N SER A 114 -0.74 -3.33 -19.20
CA SER A 114 -2.10 -3.91 -19.22
C SER A 114 -3.19 -2.91 -19.62
N GLN A 115 -2.81 -1.69 -20.02
CA GLN A 115 -3.75 -0.69 -20.52
C GLN A 115 -4.34 -1.17 -21.85
N ASN A 116 -5.65 -1.03 -22.01
CA ASN A 116 -6.36 -1.33 -23.25
C ASN A 116 -6.09 -0.23 -24.30
N ASP A 117 -6.35 -0.52 -25.58
CA ASP A 117 -6.16 0.44 -26.68
C ASP A 117 -7.00 1.72 -26.54
N ASP A 118 -8.15 1.62 -25.86
CA ASP A 118 -9.03 2.74 -25.55
C ASP A 118 -8.57 3.56 -24.31
N GLY A 119 -7.46 3.18 -23.70
CA GLY A 119 -6.89 3.79 -22.51
C GLY A 119 -7.48 3.31 -21.19
N SER A 120 -8.50 2.45 -21.19
CA SER A 120 -9.13 1.90 -19.99
C SER A 120 -8.31 0.76 -19.37
N TRP A 121 -8.66 0.41 -18.13
CA TRP A 121 -8.26 -0.84 -17.50
C TRP A 121 -9.50 -1.64 -17.11
N GLY A 122 -9.46 -2.94 -17.33
CA GLY A 122 -10.56 -3.85 -17.03
C GLY A 122 -10.73 -4.88 -18.15
N LYS A 123 -11.58 -5.88 -17.90
CA LYS A 123 -11.78 -7.02 -18.83
C LYS A 123 -13.14 -7.02 -19.52
N ASN A 124 -13.98 -6.01 -19.28
CA ASN A 124 -15.28 -5.94 -19.94
C ASN A 124 -15.12 -5.29 -21.31
N ASP A 125 -15.84 -5.80 -22.30
CA ASP A 125 -15.88 -5.23 -23.66
C ASP A 125 -16.48 -3.81 -23.69
N LYS A 126 -17.24 -3.47 -22.65
CA LYS A 126 -17.90 -2.17 -22.50
C LYS A 126 -17.12 -1.30 -21.52
N VAL A 127 -16.58 -0.18 -22.01
CA VAL A 127 -15.73 0.74 -21.25
C VAL A 127 -16.40 1.23 -19.97
N GLU A 128 -17.70 1.50 -19.99
CA GLU A 128 -18.44 1.97 -18.82
C GLU A 128 -18.47 0.94 -17.68
N LYS A 129 -18.33 -0.35 -18.00
CA LYS A 129 -18.23 -1.43 -16.99
C LYS A 129 -16.83 -1.56 -16.40
N ASN A 130 -15.83 -0.92 -17.01
CA ASN A 130 -14.45 -0.85 -16.57
C ASN A 130 -14.15 0.42 -15.74
N THR A 131 -15.18 1.23 -15.43
CA THR A 131 -15.02 2.54 -14.78
C THR A 131 -14.22 2.46 -13.47
N HIS A 132 -14.57 1.54 -12.57
CA HIS A 132 -13.88 1.43 -11.27
C HIS A 132 -12.42 1.05 -11.42
N ASP A 133 -12.14 0.06 -12.28
CA ASP A 133 -10.80 -0.42 -12.59
C ASP A 133 -9.93 0.70 -13.18
N THR A 134 -10.48 1.43 -14.15
CA THR A 134 -9.82 2.60 -14.76
C THR A 134 -9.55 3.69 -13.73
N CYS A 135 -10.52 4.03 -12.87
CA CYS A 135 -10.31 5.01 -11.80
C CYS A 135 -9.19 4.58 -10.85
N PHE A 136 -9.16 3.32 -10.41
CA PHE A 136 -8.12 2.83 -9.49
C PHE A 136 -6.74 2.80 -10.13
N ALA A 137 -6.64 2.41 -11.41
CA ALA A 137 -5.38 2.44 -12.15
C ALA A 137 -4.82 3.88 -12.26
N ILE A 138 -5.68 4.86 -12.60
CA ILE A 138 -5.27 6.26 -12.70
C ILE A 138 -4.83 6.80 -11.33
N LEU A 139 -5.56 6.49 -10.25
CA LEU A 139 -5.19 6.90 -8.90
C LEU A 139 -3.82 6.34 -8.48
N PHE A 140 -3.54 5.09 -8.82
CA PHE A 140 -2.23 4.47 -8.61
C PHE A 140 -1.12 5.21 -9.38
N LEU A 141 -1.30 5.36 -10.69
CA LEU A 141 -0.30 5.98 -11.58
C LEU A 141 0.01 7.43 -11.21
N LYS A 142 -1.00 8.17 -10.71
CA LYS A 142 -0.82 9.55 -10.27
C LYS A 142 -0.07 9.66 -8.93
N LYS A 143 0.03 8.57 -8.15
CA LYS A 143 0.31 8.63 -6.70
C LYS A 143 -0.61 9.65 -6.02
N ALA A 144 -1.91 9.43 -6.18
CA ALA A 144 -2.94 10.40 -5.79
C ALA A 144 -2.98 10.67 -4.28
N THR A 145 -2.38 9.83 -3.46
CA THR A 145 -2.36 9.98 -2.01
C THR A 145 -1.21 10.89 -1.57
N ARG A 146 -1.55 11.98 -0.87
CA ARG A 146 -0.52 12.82 -0.25
C ARG A 146 0.09 12.08 0.93
N GLY A 147 1.42 11.98 0.95
CA GLY A 147 2.14 11.35 2.06
C GLY A 147 1.93 12.09 3.38
N VAL A 148 2.01 11.34 4.47
CA VAL A 148 1.98 11.89 5.83
C VAL A 148 3.42 12.27 6.20
N ALA A 149 3.68 13.55 6.38
CA ALA A 149 5.00 13.99 6.85
C ALA A 149 5.23 13.49 8.28
N THR A 150 6.34 12.79 8.52
CA THR A 150 6.86 12.56 9.88
C THR A 150 7.28 13.94 10.42
N GLY A 151 6.43 14.54 11.26
CA GLY A 151 6.41 15.98 11.47
C GLY A 151 7.68 16.58 12.07
N ASP A 152 8.03 17.76 11.55
CA ASP A 152 8.54 18.90 12.33
C ASP A 152 7.85 20.20 11.87
N GLY A 153 6.51 20.17 11.81
CA GLY A 153 5.75 21.18 11.07
C GLY A 153 4.33 21.43 11.54
N ARG A 154 4.05 21.33 12.85
CA ARG A 154 2.99 22.19 13.40
C ARG A 154 3.57 23.59 13.47
N ARG A 155 3.36 24.38 12.42
CA ARG A 155 3.41 25.84 12.46
C ARG A 155 2.00 26.35 12.17
#